data_AF-A0A2G4H5C7-F1
#
_entry.id   AF-A0A2G4H5C7-F1
#
_cell.length_a   1.000
_cell.length_b   1.000
_cell.length_c   1.000
_cell.angle_alpha   90.00
_cell.angle_beta   90.00
_cell.angle_gamma   90.00
#
_symmetry.space_group_name_H-M   'P 1'
#
loop_
_entity.id
_entity.type
_entity.pdbx_description
1 polymer ?
#
loop_
_entity_poly.entity_id
_entity_poly.type
_entity_poly.pdbx_seq_one_letter_code
_entity_poly.pdbx_strand_id
1 'polypeptide(L)'
;MRTLLVIVLFIVLMAVIVAAINVAFGSGYGLIMGMVAVGYGIFGYIAAGSIVASASGARKIAKEDAPELFRTVENAAIAAGLAKTPDIYIIDDPAPNAFAAGRTPDKAYVAATTGILQLLDKRELEGVMAHEMAHIRNRDVRLMTLAAVMVGVISMIADMLLWSMVFSGNRNSNDNNPLGAILAIVAIILAPIGAAMLQMTLSRRREYLADATAA
;
A
#
# COMPACT_ATOMS: atom_id res chain seq x y z
N MET A 1 -4.57 -11.96 -13.81
CA MET A 1 -5.69 -11.16 -14.33
C MET A 1 -6.08 -9.97 -13.44
N ARG A 2 -6.27 -10.15 -12.12
CA ARG A 2 -6.79 -9.07 -11.25
C ARG A 2 -5.86 -7.86 -11.06
N THR A 3 -4.54 -8.04 -10.95
CA THR A 3 -3.60 -6.91 -10.78
C THR A 3 -3.51 -6.02 -12.03
N LEU A 4 -3.54 -6.60 -13.23
CA LEU A 4 -3.58 -5.84 -14.48
C LEU A 4 -4.86 -5.00 -14.57
N LEU A 5 -6.01 -5.57 -14.21
CA LEU A 5 -7.27 -4.83 -14.13
C LEU A 5 -7.16 -3.63 -13.18
N VAL A 6 -6.60 -3.83 -11.97
CA VAL A 6 -6.41 -2.74 -11.01
C VAL A 6 -5.47 -1.65 -11.55
N ILE A 7 -4.38 -2.03 -12.22
CA ILE A 7 -3.46 -1.08 -12.88
C ILE A 7 -4.17 -0.30 -13.99
N VAL A 8 -4.93 -0.98 -14.86
CA VAL A 8 -5.66 -0.34 -15.96
C VAL A 8 -6.73 0.60 -15.41
N LEU A 9 -7.50 0.16 -14.42
CA LEU A 9 -8.50 0.99 -13.76
C LEU A 9 -7.86 2.23 -13.12
N PHE A 10 -6.69 2.08 -12.51
CA PHE A 10 -5.94 3.21 -11.97
C PHE A 10 -5.48 4.19 -13.04
N ILE A 11 -4.96 3.71 -14.17
CA ILE A 11 -4.56 4.56 -15.29
C ILE A 11 -5.77 5.33 -15.83
N VAL A 12 -6.92 4.67 -15.99
CA VAL A 12 -8.17 5.31 -16.42
C VAL A 12 -8.63 6.35 -15.42
N LEU A 13 -8.65 6.01 -14.12
CA LEU A 13 -8.99 6.94 -13.05
C LEU A 13 -8.08 8.18 -13.08
N MET A 14 -6.77 7.97 -13.22
CA MET A 14 -5.80 9.06 -13.31
C MET A 14 -6.00 9.94 -14.54
N ALA A 15 -6.30 9.34 -15.71
CA ALA A 15 -6.61 10.09 -16.91
C ALA A 15 -7.86 10.96 -16.73
N VAL A 16 -8.90 10.42 -16.08
CA VAL A 16 -10.13 11.17 -15.75
C VAL A 16 -9.84 12.31 -14.79
N ILE A 17 -9.07 12.07 -13.73
CA ILE A 17 -8.69 13.10 -12.75
C ILE A 17 -7.89 14.22 -13.44
N VAL A 18 -6.89 13.87 -14.24
CA VAL A 18 -6.09 14.87 -14.99
C VAL A 18 -6.95 15.67 -15.97
N ALA A 19 -7.86 15.01 -16.68
CA ALA A 19 -8.79 15.69 -17.58
C ALA A 19 -9.71 16.67 -16.82
N ALA A 20 -10.30 16.23 -15.70
CA ALA A 20 -11.15 17.07 -14.87
C ALA A 20 -10.40 18.29 -14.33
N ILE A 21 -9.15 18.12 -13.90
CA ILE A 21 -8.30 19.20 -13.40
C ILE A 21 -7.97 20.19 -14.51
N ASN A 22 -7.64 19.73 -15.72
CA ASN A 22 -7.38 20.62 -16.85
C ASN A 22 -8.60 21.46 -17.23
N VAL A 23 -9.82 20.90 -17.13
CA VAL A 23 -11.07 21.64 -17.36
C VAL A 23 -11.28 22.70 -16.26
N ALA A 24 -10.97 22.38 -15.00
CA ALA A 24 -11.23 23.27 -13.87
C ALA A 24 -10.18 24.37 -13.67
N PHE A 25 -8.89 24.08 -13.91
CA PHE A 25 -7.77 24.97 -13.58
C PHE A 25 -6.99 25.48 -14.80
N GLY A 26 -7.39 25.09 -16.01
CA GLY A 26 -6.74 25.47 -17.26
C GLY A 26 -5.67 24.49 -17.73
N SER A 27 -5.34 24.59 -19.03
CA SER A 27 -4.41 23.70 -19.71
C SER A 27 -2.97 23.91 -19.21
N GLY A 28 -2.42 22.90 -18.56
CA GLY A 28 -1.02 22.87 -18.07
C GLY A 28 -0.90 22.47 -16.61
N TYR A 29 -1.82 22.93 -15.75
CA TYR A 29 -1.82 22.58 -14.33
C TYR A 29 -2.14 21.08 -14.13
N GLY A 30 -3.10 20.54 -14.88
CA GLY A 30 -3.42 19.11 -14.84
C GLY A 30 -2.29 18.23 -15.36
N LEU A 31 -1.51 18.68 -16.34
CA LEU A 31 -0.35 17.94 -16.85
C LEU A 31 0.77 17.86 -15.81
N ILE A 32 1.11 18.98 -15.15
CA ILE A 32 2.13 19.01 -14.10
C ILE A 32 1.72 18.11 -12.94
N MET A 33 0.49 18.26 -12.43
CA MET A 33 0.00 17.40 -11.34
C MET A 33 -0.08 15.94 -11.74
N GLY A 34 -0.47 15.64 -12.99
CA GLY A 34 -0.46 14.28 -13.53
C GLY A 34 0.94 13.67 -13.53
N MET A 35 1.96 14.43 -13.96
CA MET A 35 3.35 13.97 -13.92
C MET A 35 3.85 13.74 -12.48
N VAL A 36 3.55 14.65 -11.55
CA VAL A 36 3.90 14.50 -10.13
C VAL A 36 3.21 13.28 -9.52
N ALA A 37 1.92 13.07 -9.81
CA ALA A 37 1.14 11.92 -9.35
C ALA A 37 1.71 10.60 -9.87
N VAL A 38 2.07 10.53 -11.15
CA VAL A 38 2.71 9.34 -11.73
C VAL A 38 4.09 9.10 -11.11
N GLY A 39 4.90 10.15 -10.96
CA GLY A 39 6.20 10.07 -10.30
C GLY A 39 6.10 9.58 -8.86
N TYR A 40 5.18 10.15 -8.08
CA TYR A 40 4.87 9.72 -6.71
C TYR A 40 4.37 8.28 -6.67
N GLY A 41 3.50 7.87 -7.60
CA GLY A 41 3.00 6.50 -7.67
C GLY A 41 4.10 5.48 -7.99
N ILE A 42 4.97 5.77 -8.95
CA ILE A 42 6.11 4.91 -9.30
C ILE A 42 7.08 4.84 -8.12
N PHE A 43 7.45 5.99 -7.55
CA PHE A 43 8.33 6.06 -6.40
C PHE A 43 7.74 5.31 -5.22
N GLY A 44 6.48 5.55 -4.87
CA GLY A 44 5.79 4.89 -3.77
C GLY A 44 5.72 3.38 -3.96
N TYR A 45 5.38 2.90 -5.15
CA TYR A 45 5.39 1.47 -5.44
C TYR A 45 6.79 0.88 -5.28
N ILE A 46 7.83 1.58 -5.78
CA ILE A 46 9.20 1.11 -5.70
C ILE A 46 9.76 1.20 -4.27
N ALA A 47 9.43 2.23 -3.52
CA ALA A 47 9.98 2.43 -2.20
C ALA A 47 9.16 1.73 -1.10
N ALA A 48 7.93 1.30 -1.36
CA ALA A 48 6.99 0.80 -0.36
C ALA A 48 7.60 -0.19 0.65
N GLY A 49 8.25 -1.25 0.17
CA GLY A 49 8.87 -2.24 1.07
C GLY A 49 9.96 -1.64 1.95
N SER A 50 10.79 -0.75 1.40
CA SER A 50 11.84 -0.05 2.14
C SER A 50 11.28 0.99 3.12
N ILE A 51 10.23 1.72 2.72
CA ILE A 51 9.53 2.70 3.57
C ILE A 51 8.96 1.99 4.80
N VAL A 52 8.26 0.86 4.60
CA VAL A 52 7.70 0.09 5.71
C VAL A 52 8.81 -0.40 6.64
N ALA A 53 9.87 -1.00 6.10
CA ALA A 53 10.98 -1.51 6.91
C ALA A 53 11.68 -0.40 7.70
N SER A 54 11.92 0.77 7.08
CA SER A 54 12.57 1.89 7.76
C SER A 54 11.67 2.53 8.80
N ALA A 55 10.36 2.68 8.50
CA ALA A 55 9.40 3.28 9.41
C ALA A 55 9.17 2.40 10.66
N SER A 56 9.26 1.08 10.50
CA SER A 56 9.09 0.14 11.60
C SER A 56 10.40 -0.18 12.34
N GLY A 57 11.55 0.41 11.96
CA GLY A 57 12.84 0.05 12.56
C GLY A 57 13.23 -1.42 12.37
N ALA A 58 12.74 -2.07 11.30
CA ALA A 58 12.96 -3.48 11.05
C ALA A 58 14.45 -3.75 10.78
N ARG A 59 15.04 -4.68 11.53
CA ARG A 59 16.42 -5.13 11.34
C ARG A 59 16.44 -6.49 10.65
N LYS A 60 17.11 -6.57 9.51
CA LYS A 60 17.34 -7.85 8.82
C LYS A 60 18.19 -8.76 9.70
N ILE A 61 17.81 -10.03 9.79
CA ILE A 61 18.52 -11.03 10.59
C ILE A 61 19.11 -12.14 9.71
N ALA A 62 20.19 -12.74 10.20
CA ALA A 62 20.76 -13.98 9.71
C ALA A 62 20.23 -15.18 10.52
N LYS A 63 20.52 -16.39 10.02
CA LYS A 63 20.11 -17.65 10.69
C LYS A 63 20.71 -17.80 12.09
N GLU A 64 21.89 -17.22 12.31
CA GLU A 64 22.58 -17.23 13.60
C GLU A 64 21.88 -16.35 14.66
N ASP A 65 21.23 -15.26 14.24
CA ASP A 65 20.62 -14.29 15.16
C ASP A 65 19.34 -14.83 15.82
N ALA A 66 18.53 -15.58 15.07
CA ALA A 66 17.30 -16.19 15.55
C ALA A 66 17.03 -17.54 14.85
N PRO A 67 17.71 -18.63 15.24
CA PRO A 67 17.65 -19.90 14.54
C PRO A 67 16.25 -20.51 14.47
N GLU A 68 15.44 -20.33 15.52
CA GLU A 68 14.09 -20.87 15.60
C GLU A 68 13.15 -20.16 14.63
N LEU A 69 13.09 -18.82 14.67
CA LEU A 69 12.31 -18.02 13.72
C LEU A 69 12.73 -18.32 12.28
N PHE A 70 14.04 -18.41 12.02
CA PHE A 70 14.55 -18.70 10.68
C PHE A 70 14.04 -20.06 10.16
N ARG A 71 14.08 -21.10 11.00
CA ARG A 71 13.55 -22.43 10.65
C ARG A 71 12.04 -22.40 10.44
N THR A 72 11.29 -21.68 11.28
CA THR A 72 9.84 -21.53 11.14
C THR A 72 9.48 -20.89 9.81
N VAL A 73 10.12 -19.78 9.43
CA VAL A 73 9.88 -19.12 8.14
C VAL A 73 10.36 -19.98 6.97
N GLU A 74 11.50 -20.66 7.09
CA GLU A 74 12.02 -21.58 6.07
C GLU A 74 11.03 -22.73 5.80
N ASN A 75 10.52 -23.37 6.85
CA ASN A 75 9.51 -24.43 6.75
C ASN A 75 8.20 -23.91 6.13
N ALA A 76 7.73 -22.75 6.58
CA ALA A 76 6.51 -22.12 6.04
C ALA A 76 6.68 -21.77 4.55
N ALA A 77 7.83 -21.25 4.14
CA ALA A 77 8.11 -20.90 2.75
C ALA A 77 8.13 -22.14 1.85
N ILE A 78 8.71 -23.25 2.32
CA ILE A 78 8.72 -24.54 1.63
C ILE A 78 7.28 -25.07 1.50
N ALA A 79 6.51 -25.08 2.59
CA ALA A 79 5.11 -25.54 2.58
C ALA A 79 4.22 -24.71 1.64
N ALA A 80 4.45 -23.40 1.57
CA ALA A 80 3.77 -22.51 0.65
C ALA A 80 4.25 -22.64 -0.82
N GLY A 81 5.29 -23.43 -1.09
CA GLY A 81 5.84 -23.63 -2.44
C GLY A 81 6.52 -22.38 -3.01
N LEU A 82 7.13 -21.56 -2.14
CA LEU A 82 7.92 -20.41 -2.58
C LEU A 82 9.27 -20.89 -3.12
N ALA A 83 9.72 -20.32 -4.24
CA ALA A 83 11.00 -20.67 -4.86
C ALA A 83 12.21 -20.23 -4.01
N LYS A 84 12.01 -19.27 -3.11
CA LYS A 84 13.03 -18.70 -2.24
C LYS A 84 12.40 -18.32 -0.90
N THR A 85 13.09 -18.63 0.19
CA THR A 85 12.74 -18.11 1.52
C THR A 85 12.88 -16.58 1.53
N PRO A 86 11.84 -15.83 1.92
CA PRO A 86 11.89 -14.37 1.99
C PRO A 86 12.93 -13.91 3.01
N ASP A 87 13.40 -12.67 2.86
CA ASP A 87 14.28 -12.08 3.88
C ASP A 87 13.51 -11.95 5.21
N ILE A 88 14.17 -12.16 6.34
CA ILE A 88 13.55 -12.13 7.67
C ILE A 88 14.04 -10.91 8.43
N TYR A 89 13.11 -10.21 9.06
CA TYR A 89 13.36 -9.04 9.87
C TYR A 89 12.77 -9.20 11.26
N ILE A 90 13.44 -8.63 12.25
CA ILE A 90 12.91 -8.45 13.60
C ILE A 90 12.69 -6.96 13.85
N ILE A 91 11.54 -6.63 14.43
CA ILE A 91 11.18 -5.28 14.88
C ILE A 91 11.20 -5.28 16.42
N ASP A 92 11.94 -4.35 17.01
CA ASP A 92 11.96 -4.15 18.46
C ASP A 92 10.72 -3.36 18.90
N ASP A 93 9.63 -4.09 19.13
CA ASP A 93 8.33 -3.57 19.52
C ASP A 93 7.63 -4.61 20.42
N PRO A 94 7.19 -4.24 21.64
CA PRO A 94 6.45 -5.16 22.52
C PRO A 94 5.03 -5.48 22.03
N ALA A 95 4.47 -4.69 21.12
CA ALA A 95 3.15 -4.97 20.55
C ALA A 95 3.22 -6.19 19.60
N PRO A 96 2.43 -7.26 19.85
CA PRO A 96 2.51 -8.47 19.05
C PRO A 96 1.97 -8.24 17.64
N ASN A 97 2.87 -8.36 16.65
CA ASN A 97 2.57 -8.27 15.23
C ASN A 97 3.58 -9.05 14.38
N ALA A 98 3.13 -9.55 13.23
CA ALA A 98 3.96 -10.08 12.15
C ALA A 98 3.31 -9.72 10.81
N PHE A 99 4.10 -9.49 9.76
CA PHE A 99 3.59 -9.16 8.44
C PHE A 99 4.57 -9.48 7.32
N ALA A 100 4.05 -9.71 6.12
CA ALA A 100 4.81 -9.78 4.88
C ALA A 100 4.74 -8.46 4.07
N ALA A 101 5.88 -8.04 3.53
CA ALA A 101 5.99 -6.85 2.70
C ALA A 101 6.93 -7.06 1.50
N GLY A 102 6.77 -6.26 0.45
CA GLY A 102 7.55 -6.38 -0.79
C GLY A 102 6.73 -6.22 -2.07
N ARG A 103 7.40 -6.33 -3.22
CA ARG A 103 6.78 -6.11 -4.55
C ARG A 103 6.57 -7.38 -5.36
N THR A 104 7.48 -8.33 -5.21
CA THR A 104 7.47 -9.63 -5.89
C THR A 104 7.84 -10.70 -4.88
N PRO A 105 7.42 -11.97 -5.07
CA PRO A 105 7.84 -13.05 -4.19
C PRO A 105 9.36 -13.09 -3.97
N ASP A 106 10.15 -12.83 -5.02
CA ASP A 106 11.63 -12.83 -4.94
C ASP A 106 12.23 -11.66 -4.15
N LYS A 107 11.45 -10.58 -3.98
CA LYS A 107 11.82 -9.35 -3.26
C LYS A 107 10.87 -9.11 -2.08
N ALA A 108 10.27 -10.17 -1.56
CA ALA A 108 9.46 -10.13 -0.37
C ALA A 108 10.32 -10.35 0.88
N TYR A 109 9.88 -9.79 1.99
CA TYR A 109 10.41 -10.05 3.30
C TYR A 109 9.26 -10.26 4.28
N VAL A 110 9.56 -10.90 5.40
CA VAL A 110 8.66 -11.02 6.54
C VAL A 110 9.31 -10.39 7.75
N ALA A 111 8.50 -9.71 8.55
CA ALA A 111 8.91 -9.11 9.80
C ALA A 111 8.10 -9.68 10.96
N ALA A 112 8.77 -9.94 12.07
CA ALA A 112 8.15 -10.30 13.35
C ALA A 112 8.59 -9.32 14.43
N THR A 113 7.66 -8.89 15.27
CA THR A 113 7.96 -8.06 16.44
C THR A 113 8.56 -8.89 17.58
N THR A 114 9.34 -8.29 18.46
CA THR A 114 9.77 -8.93 19.71
C THR A 114 8.58 -9.38 20.56
N GLY A 115 7.47 -8.61 20.53
CA GLY A 115 6.23 -8.94 21.23
C GLY A 115 5.60 -10.27 20.76
N ILE A 116 5.50 -10.49 19.44
CA ILE A 116 4.89 -11.73 18.94
C ILE A 116 5.77 -12.96 19.22
N LEU A 117 7.10 -12.78 19.15
CA LEU A 117 8.07 -13.86 19.41
C LEU A 117 8.10 -14.28 20.88
N GLN A 118 7.77 -13.37 21.81
CA GLN A 118 7.67 -13.67 23.24
C GLN A 118 6.29 -14.23 23.62
N LEU A 119 5.26 -13.88 22.87
CA LEU A 119 3.87 -14.24 23.18
C LEU A 119 3.51 -15.64 22.69
N LEU A 120 3.91 -15.98 21.47
CA LEU A 120 3.46 -17.21 20.79
C LEU A 120 4.41 -18.38 21.03
N ASP A 121 3.84 -19.57 21.16
CA ASP A 121 4.63 -20.80 21.08
C ASP A 121 5.05 -21.11 19.62
N LYS A 122 5.89 -22.14 19.47
CA LYS A 122 6.41 -22.53 18.15
C LYS A 122 5.31 -22.87 17.14
N ARG A 123 4.25 -23.57 17.55
CA ARG A 123 3.17 -24.02 16.65
C ARG A 123 2.29 -22.85 16.25
N GLU A 124 2.01 -21.96 17.19
CA GLU A 124 1.27 -20.73 16.92
C GLU A 124 2.05 -19.81 15.97
N LEU A 125 3.36 -19.65 16.19
CA LEU A 125 4.23 -18.87 15.31
C LEU A 125 4.33 -19.50 13.92
N GLU A 126 4.39 -20.83 13.81
CA GLU A 126 4.31 -21.54 12.52
C GLU A 126 3.01 -21.24 11.78
N GLY A 127 1.88 -21.22 12.48
CA GLY A 127 0.58 -20.85 11.89
C GLY A 127 0.55 -19.41 11.37
N VAL A 128 1.03 -18.45 12.18
CA VAL A 128 1.11 -17.05 11.76
C VAL A 128 2.05 -16.87 10.57
N MET A 129 3.23 -17.50 10.59
CA MET A 129 4.17 -17.41 9.47
C MET A 129 3.63 -18.08 8.20
N ALA A 130 2.88 -19.18 8.32
CA ALA A 130 2.21 -19.81 7.19
C ALA A 130 1.17 -18.87 6.53
N HIS A 131 0.39 -18.14 7.34
CA HIS A 131 -0.53 -17.10 6.86
C HIS A 131 0.21 -16.01 6.08
N GLU A 132 1.31 -15.50 6.63
CA GLU A 132 2.12 -14.47 5.96
C GLU A 132 2.75 -14.99 4.65
N MET A 133 3.18 -16.26 4.61
CA MET A 133 3.66 -16.87 3.35
C MET A 133 2.56 -16.98 2.31
N ALA A 134 1.31 -17.24 2.71
CA ALA A 134 0.18 -17.29 1.80
C ALA A 134 -0.04 -15.94 1.09
N HIS A 135 0.11 -14.82 1.79
CA HIS A 135 0.06 -13.49 1.16
C HIS A 135 1.16 -13.28 0.12
N ILE A 136 2.38 -13.77 0.37
CA ILE A 136 3.48 -13.71 -0.60
C ILE A 136 3.16 -14.57 -1.83
N ARG A 137 2.73 -15.83 -1.61
CA ARG A 137 2.38 -16.79 -2.66
C ARG A 137 1.25 -16.28 -3.55
N ASN A 138 0.19 -15.77 -2.93
CA ASN A 138 -1.02 -15.27 -3.60
C ASN A 138 -0.81 -13.89 -4.25
N ARG A 139 0.37 -13.28 -4.05
CA ARG A 139 0.73 -11.94 -4.52
C ARG A 139 -0.18 -10.85 -3.94
N ASP A 140 -0.71 -11.08 -2.75
CA ASP A 140 -1.56 -10.14 -2.05
C ASP A 140 -0.75 -8.92 -1.60
N VAL A 141 0.49 -9.13 -1.15
CA VAL A 141 1.43 -8.05 -0.78
C VAL A 141 1.59 -7.03 -1.91
N ARG A 142 1.74 -7.50 -3.16
CA ARG A 142 1.85 -6.62 -4.33
C ARG A 142 0.57 -5.83 -4.58
N LEU A 143 -0.58 -6.50 -4.47
CA LEU A 143 -1.88 -5.87 -4.69
C LEU A 143 -2.18 -4.81 -3.61
N MET A 144 -1.92 -5.13 -2.35
CA MET A 144 -2.12 -4.25 -1.21
C MET A 144 -1.18 -3.05 -1.28
N THR A 145 0.09 -3.27 -1.66
CA THR A 145 1.05 -2.18 -1.92
C THR A 145 0.55 -1.24 -3.00
N LEU A 146 0.07 -1.80 -4.13
CA LEU A 146 -0.48 -0.98 -5.21
C LEU A 146 -1.70 -0.18 -4.74
N ALA A 147 -2.63 -0.80 -4.01
CA ALA A 147 -3.80 -0.12 -3.48
C ALA A 147 -3.42 1.01 -2.50
N ALA A 148 -2.46 0.79 -1.61
CA ALA A 148 -1.97 1.83 -0.68
C ALA A 148 -1.37 3.02 -1.43
N VAL A 149 -0.55 2.75 -2.46
CA VAL A 149 0.03 3.80 -3.30
C VAL A 149 -1.05 4.58 -4.05
N MET A 150 -2.09 3.90 -4.56
CA MET A 150 -3.21 4.57 -5.23
C MET A 150 -3.96 5.50 -4.29
N VAL A 151 -4.23 5.06 -3.05
CA VAL A 151 -4.83 5.91 -2.02
C VAL A 151 -3.92 7.11 -1.74
N GLY A 152 -2.62 6.90 -1.57
CA GLY A 152 -1.64 7.98 -1.39
C GLY A 152 -1.62 8.99 -2.54
N VAL A 153 -1.69 8.53 -3.79
CA VAL A 153 -1.78 9.42 -4.97
C VAL A 153 -3.06 10.25 -4.95
N ILE A 154 -4.20 9.62 -4.66
CA ILE A 154 -5.50 10.32 -4.60
C ILE A 154 -5.49 11.36 -3.49
N SER A 155 -4.99 11.02 -2.30
CA SER A 155 -4.83 11.95 -1.18
C SER A 155 -3.89 13.10 -1.53
N MET A 156 -2.75 12.82 -2.15
CA MET A 156 -1.80 13.85 -2.57
C MET A 156 -2.43 14.84 -3.57
N ILE A 157 -3.17 14.34 -4.56
CA ILE A 157 -3.89 15.22 -5.51
C ILE A 157 -4.96 16.03 -4.81
N ALA A 158 -5.73 15.41 -3.92
CA ALA A 158 -6.76 16.09 -3.13
C ALA A 158 -6.14 17.22 -2.31
N ASP A 159 -5.05 16.95 -1.59
CA ASP A 159 -4.32 17.94 -0.80
C ASP A 159 -3.80 19.07 -1.70
N MET A 160 -3.14 18.75 -2.82
CA MET A 160 -2.63 19.77 -3.76
C MET A 160 -3.75 20.68 -4.28
N LEU A 161 -4.94 20.13 -4.55
CA LEU A 161 -6.12 20.90 -4.97
C LEU A 161 -6.67 21.78 -3.84
N LEU A 162 -6.73 21.28 -2.60
CA LEU A 162 -7.13 22.08 -1.44
C LEU A 162 -6.17 23.26 -1.24
N TRP A 163 -4.86 23.00 -1.24
CA TRP A 163 -3.84 24.03 -1.07
C TRP A 163 -3.86 25.04 -2.23
N SER A 164 -4.09 24.59 -3.47
CA SER A 164 -4.17 25.52 -4.61
C SER A 164 -5.38 26.44 -4.50
N MET A 165 -6.54 25.96 -4.03
CA MET A 165 -7.70 26.81 -3.79
C MET A 165 -7.45 27.83 -2.67
N VAL A 166 -6.79 27.43 -1.58
CA VAL A 166 -6.45 28.32 -0.46
C VAL A 166 -5.44 29.40 -0.87
N PHE A 167 -4.39 29.04 -1.60
CA PHE A 167 -3.32 29.98 -1.98
C PHE A 167 -3.59 30.75 -3.29
N SER A 168 -4.52 30.30 -4.14
CA SER A 168 -4.88 30.98 -5.40
C SER A 168 -5.93 32.08 -5.21
N GLY A 169 -6.28 32.43 -3.96
CA GLY A 169 -7.40 33.29 -3.58
C GLY A 169 -7.40 34.76 -4.04
N ASN A 170 -6.76 35.13 -5.16
CA ASN A 170 -6.79 36.51 -5.64
C ASN A 170 -6.68 36.73 -7.17
N ARG A 171 -7.27 35.87 -8.02
CA ARG A 171 -7.32 36.13 -9.48
C ARG A 171 -8.74 36.07 -10.05
N ASN A 172 -9.33 37.26 -10.17
CA ASN A 172 -10.44 37.64 -11.07
C ASN A 172 -11.60 36.64 -11.22
N SER A 173 -12.57 36.73 -10.32
CA SER A 173 -13.92 36.21 -10.50
C SER A 173 -14.70 37.07 -11.49
N ASN A 174 -14.96 36.55 -12.69
CA ASN A 174 -16.06 37.05 -13.54
C ASN A 174 -17.05 35.94 -13.94
N ASP A 175 -16.92 34.73 -13.37
CA ASP A 175 -17.84 33.61 -13.59
C ASP A 175 -18.03 32.84 -12.27
N ASN A 176 -18.91 33.36 -11.42
CA ASN A 176 -19.16 32.81 -10.09
C ASN A 176 -20.29 31.76 -10.15
N ASN A 177 -19.94 30.48 -10.28
CA ASN A 177 -20.83 29.37 -9.94
C ASN A 177 -20.51 28.81 -8.54
N PRO A 178 -21.07 29.37 -7.45
CA PRO A 178 -20.76 28.96 -6.08
C PRO A 178 -21.12 27.50 -5.80
N LEU A 179 -22.14 26.95 -6.48
CA LEU A 179 -22.48 25.54 -6.37
C LEU A 179 -21.37 24.63 -6.91
N GLY A 180 -20.72 25.01 -8.01
CA GLY A 180 -19.60 24.26 -8.58
C GLY A 180 -18.39 24.18 -7.64
N ALA A 181 -18.07 25.30 -6.96
CA ALA A 181 -16.98 25.35 -5.99
C ALA A 181 -17.23 24.46 -4.77
N ILE A 182 -18.46 24.48 -4.24
CA ILE A 182 -18.86 23.63 -3.10
C ILE A 182 -18.77 22.15 -3.49
N LEU A 183 -19.32 21.77 -4.65
CA LEU A 183 -19.27 20.39 -5.14
C LEU A 183 -17.82 19.91 -5.36
N ALA A 184 -16.93 20.77 -5.84
CA ALA A 184 -15.51 20.44 -6.01
C ALA A 184 -14.83 20.14 -4.65
N ILE A 185 -15.05 21.00 -3.64
CA ILE A 185 -14.51 20.79 -2.30
C ILE A 185 -15.01 19.47 -1.69
N VAL A 186 -16.32 19.20 -1.81
CA VAL A 186 -16.91 17.95 -1.33
C VAL A 186 -16.28 16.75 -2.03
N ALA A 187 -16.11 16.79 -3.35
CA ALA A 187 -15.49 15.69 -4.10
C ALA A 187 -14.03 15.46 -3.69
N ILE A 188 -13.27 16.54 -3.46
CA ILE A 188 -11.86 16.48 -3.03
C ILE A 188 -11.72 15.82 -1.66
N ILE A 189 -12.64 16.08 -0.73
CA ILE A 189 -12.64 15.46 0.60
C ILE A 189 -13.11 14.00 0.54
N LEU A 190 -14.15 13.71 -0.26
CA LEU A 190 -14.72 12.37 -0.33
C LEU A 190 -13.86 11.38 -1.13
N ALA A 191 -13.07 11.84 -2.09
CA ALA A 191 -12.27 10.96 -2.94
C ALA A 191 -11.23 10.12 -2.16
N PRO A 192 -10.40 10.68 -1.26
CA PRO A 192 -9.48 9.91 -0.41
C PRO A 192 -10.21 8.91 0.49
N ILE A 193 -11.35 9.30 1.05
CA ILE A 193 -12.16 8.46 1.94
C ILE A 193 -12.70 7.25 1.16
N GLY A 194 -13.29 7.49 -0.01
CA GLY A 194 -13.78 6.42 -0.89
C GLY A 194 -12.67 5.47 -1.32
N ALA A 195 -11.48 6.00 -1.65
CA ALA A 195 -10.32 5.19 -2.02
C ALA A 195 -9.85 4.31 -0.85
N ALA A 196 -9.76 4.86 0.36
CA ALA A 196 -9.40 4.12 1.57
C ALA A 196 -10.43 3.01 1.89
N MET A 197 -11.73 3.29 1.73
CA MET A 197 -12.79 2.28 1.90
C MET A 197 -12.66 1.12 0.92
N LEU A 198 -12.34 1.41 -0.35
CA LEU A 198 -12.07 0.39 -1.35
C LEU A 198 -10.82 -0.44 -1.00
N GLN A 199 -9.75 0.20 -0.54
CA GLN A 199 -8.54 -0.49 -0.08
C GLN A 199 -8.85 -1.45 1.07
N MET A 200 -9.60 -1.02 2.08
CA MET A 200 -10.03 -1.87 3.19
C MET A 200 -10.87 -3.06 2.73
N THR A 201 -11.77 -2.84 1.76
CA THR A 201 -12.60 -3.90 1.19
C THR A 201 -11.76 -4.93 0.43
N LEU A 202 -10.74 -4.47 -0.30
CA LEU A 202 -9.79 -5.35 -0.98
C LEU A 202 -8.97 -6.18 0.00
N SER A 203 -8.46 -5.57 1.07
CA SER A 203 -7.71 -6.26 2.14
C SER A 203 -8.53 -7.38 2.76
N ARG A 204 -9.78 -7.12 3.19
CA ARG A 204 -10.66 -8.15 3.77
C ARG A 204 -10.85 -9.37 2.87
N ARG A 205 -11.01 -9.17 1.56
CA ARG A 205 -11.15 -10.30 0.62
C ARG A 205 -9.87 -11.13 0.48
N ARG A 206 -8.70 -10.57 0.78
CA ARG A 206 -7.42 -11.26 0.73
C ARG A 206 -7.13 -12.05 1.99
N GLU A 207 -7.52 -11.55 3.16
CA GLU A 207 -7.45 -12.32 4.41
C GLU A 207 -8.16 -13.67 4.28
N TYR A 208 -9.42 -13.69 3.81
CA TYR A 208 -10.15 -14.95 3.61
C TYR A 208 -9.47 -15.93 2.63
N LEU A 209 -8.72 -15.41 1.65
CA LEU A 209 -7.98 -16.26 0.70
C LEU A 209 -6.67 -16.76 1.31
N ALA A 210 -6.03 -15.96 2.14
CA ALA A 210 -4.83 -16.34 2.88
C ALA A 210 -5.17 -17.43 3.90
N ASP A 211 -6.24 -17.27 4.68
CA ASP A 211 -6.74 -18.28 5.62
C ASP A 211 -6.97 -19.63 4.93
N ALA A 212 -7.64 -19.62 3.77
CA ALA A 212 -7.91 -20.83 2.99
C ALA A 212 -6.66 -21.46 2.34
N THR A 213 -5.58 -20.69 2.19
CA THR A 213 -4.30 -21.19 1.63
C THR A 213 -3.36 -21.69 2.74
N ALA A 214 -3.51 -21.16 3.96
CA ALA A 214 -2.69 -21.51 5.12
C ALA A 214 -3.26 -22.71 5.91
N ALA A 215 -4.57 -22.99 5.79
CA ALA A 215 -5.24 -24.17 6.34
C ALA A 215 -4.93 -25.46 5.56
#